data_AF-A0A949MM45-F1
#
_entry.id   AF-A0A949MM45-F1
#
_cell.length_a   1.000
_cell.length_b   1.000
_cell.length_c   1.000
_cell.angle_alpha   90.00
_cell.angle_beta   90.00
_cell.angle_gamma   90.00
#
_symmetry.space_group_name_H-M   'P 1'
#
loop_
_entity.id
_entity.type
_entity.pdbx_description
1 polymer ?
#
loop_
_entity_poly.entity_id
_entity_poly.type
_entity_poly.pdbx_seq_one_letter_code
_entity_poly.pdbx_strand_id
1 'polypeptide(L)'
;MLVSDGIDAKLFGALKAAATAEGADVDVIAPTIGGVDASDGSQIAAEDRLNGGPSVLFDAVAVLTSADGAARLASNASARDFISDAYANLKYIGFNDAAAALLNRAGVETKEEAGIVPLKDAGDASAFITACRNLRIWDREEKTKMSMK
;
A
#
# COMPACT_ATOMS: atom_id res chain seq x y z
N MET A 1 2.85 5.31 -1.23
CA MET A 1 3.13 4.21 -0.28
C MET A 1 2.60 4.60 1.09
N LEU A 2 1.75 3.77 1.71
CA LEU A 2 1.33 3.95 3.10
C LEU A 2 2.32 3.22 4.02
N VAL A 3 2.94 3.96 4.94
CA VAL A 3 4.01 3.46 5.81
C VAL A 3 3.71 3.60 7.30
N SER A 4 4.37 2.80 8.13
CA SER A 4 4.43 2.98 9.59
C SER A 4 5.89 2.92 10.07
N ASP A 5 6.13 3.25 11.34
CA ASP A 5 7.44 3.02 11.97
C ASP A 5 7.83 1.54 11.92
N GLY A 6 9.13 1.29 11.81
CA GLY A 6 9.76 -0.03 11.84
C GLY A 6 9.67 -0.81 10.53
N ILE A 7 9.35 -0.16 9.39
CA ILE A 7 9.32 -0.83 8.09
C ILE A 7 10.73 -1.18 7.58
N ASP A 8 10.82 -2.21 6.74
CA ASP A 8 12.06 -2.59 6.08
C ASP A 8 12.53 -1.51 5.09
N ALA A 9 13.64 -0.85 5.40
CA ALA A 9 14.23 0.21 4.59
C ALA A 9 14.67 -0.26 3.20
N LYS A 10 15.10 -1.52 3.06
CA LYS A 10 15.54 -2.08 1.77
C LYS A 10 14.36 -2.32 0.85
N LEU A 11 13.26 -2.88 1.37
CA LEU A 11 12.04 -3.06 0.61
C LEU A 11 11.46 -1.71 0.17
N PHE A 12 11.38 -0.74 1.08
CA PHE A 12 10.94 0.62 0.76
C PHE A 12 11.82 1.26 -0.34
N GLY A 13 13.14 1.19 -0.18
CA GLY A 13 14.09 1.75 -1.13
C GLY A 13 13.99 1.07 -2.51
N ALA A 14 13.82 -0.25 -2.55
CA ALA A 14 13.67 -0.99 -3.80
C ALA A 14 12.38 -0.63 -4.54
N LEU A 15 11.26 -0.49 -3.84
CA LEU A 15 9.99 -0.04 -4.43
C LEU A 15 10.10 1.37 -4.99
N LYS A 16 10.68 2.30 -4.22
CA LYS A 16 10.90 3.68 -4.66
C LYS A 16 11.79 3.72 -5.90
N ALA A 17 12.92 3.01 -5.88
CA ALA A 17 13.85 2.96 -7.00
C ALA A 17 13.22 2.34 -8.25
N ALA A 18 12.49 1.23 -8.12
CA ALA A 18 11.81 0.57 -9.23
C ALA A 18 10.72 1.47 -9.85
N ALA A 19 9.92 2.15 -9.03
CA ALA A 19 8.92 3.10 -9.51
C ALA A 19 9.55 4.30 -10.24
N THR A 20 10.58 4.92 -9.66
CA THR A 20 11.28 6.05 -10.28
C THR A 20 11.97 5.64 -11.60
N ALA A 21 12.51 4.42 -11.70
CA ALA A 21 13.11 3.92 -12.94
C ALA A 21 12.09 3.78 -14.09
N GLU A 22 10.80 3.59 -13.76
CA GLU A 22 9.69 3.55 -14.70
C GLU A 22 9.08 4.95 -14.95
N GLY A 23 9.65 6.00 -14.34
CA GLY A 23 9.15 7.37 -14.45
C GLY A 23 7.91 7.66 -13.60
N ALA A 24 7.58 6.80 -12.63
CA ALA A 24 6.47 7.03 -11.71
C ALA A 24 6.88 7.91 -10.53
N ASP A 25 5.95 8.79 -10.13
CA ASP A 25 6.06 9.57 -8.90
C ASP A 25 5.70 8.70 -7.69
N VAL A 26 6.39 8.94 -6.57
CA VAL A 26 6.24 8.15 -5.34
C VAL A 26 6.03 9.08 -4.17
N ASP A 27 4.79 9.11 -3.68
CA ASP A 27 4.43 9.82 -2.45
C ASP A 27 4.38 8.86 -1.27
N VAL A 28 4.93 9.27 -0.14
CA VAL A 28 4.91 8.57 1.14
C VAL A 28 3.82 9.18 2.01
N ILE A 29 2.94 8.29 2.47
CA ILE A 29 1.82 8.61 3.34
C ILE A 29 2.11 7.97 4.69
N ALA A 30 2.11 8.79 5.75
CA ALA A 30 2.38 8.33 7.11
C ALA A 30 1.24 8.70 8.08
N PRO A 31 1.20 8.14 9.31
CA PRO A 31 0.21 8.52 10.31
C PRO A 31 0.26 10.02 10.67
N THR A 32 1.42 10.65 10.54
CA THR A 32 1.64 12.08 10.74
C THR A 32 2.56 12.64 9.64
N ILE A 33 2.57 13.96 9.44
CA ILE A 33 3.43 14.60 8.43
C ILE A 33 4.93 14.54 8.78
N GLY A 34 5.28 14.17 10.02
CA GLY A 34 6.67 14.05 10.47
C GLY A 34 7.43 12.86 9.85
N GLY A 35 6.73 11.99 9.11
CA GLY A 35 7.32 10.77 8.56
C GLY A 35 7.27 9.60 9.54
N VAL A 36 8.16 8.64 9.30
CA VAL A 36 8.35 7.43 10.11
C VAL A 36 9.83 7.07 10.19
N ASP A 37 10.22 6.34 11.22
CA ASP A 37 11.55 5.74 11.31
C ASP A 37 11.53 4.31 10.75
N ALA A 38 12.44 4.00 9.84
CA ALA A 38 12.60 2.65 9.29
C ALA A 38 13.35 1.74 10.29
N SER A 39 13.36 0.43 10.02
CA SER A 39 13.98 -0.57 10.90
C SER A 39 15.50 -0.43 11.06
N ASP A 40 16.18 0.26 10.14
CA ASP A 40 17.60 0.58 10.21
C ASP A 40 17.89 1.91 10.92
N GLY A 41 16.86 2.59 11.42
CA GLY A 41 16.94 3.89 12.08
C GLY A 41 17.00 5.08 11.12
N SER A 42 16.89 4.87 9.80
CA SER A 42 16.77 5.96 8.84
C SER A 42 15.38 6.61 8.91
N GLN A 43 15.33 7.93 8.76
CA GLN A 43 14.07 8.66 8.72
C GLN A 43 13.52 8.66 7.29
N ILE A 44 12.24 8.31 7.15
CA ILE A 44 11.49 8.44 5.91
C ILE A 44 10.52 9.61 6.05
N ALA A 45 10.77 10.69 5.31
CA ALA A 45 9.87 11.83 5.26
C ALA A 45 8.52 11.43 4.63
N ALA A 46 7.44 12.02 5.13
CA ALA A 46 6.13 11.88 4.52
C ALA A 46 5.82 13.12 3.68
N GLU A 47 5.37 12.89 2.45
CA GLU A 47 4.80 13.93 1.60
C GLU A 47 3.35 14.22 2.01
N ASP A 48 2.64 13.21 2.55
CA ASP A 48 1.28 13.35 3.03
C ASP A 48 1.03 12.68 4.38
N ARG A 49 0.10 13.26 5.14
CA ARG A 49 -0.52 12.56 6.27
C ARG A 49 -1.67 11.69 5.77
N LEU A 50 -1.95 10.60 6.45
CA LEU A 50 -2.97 9.62 6.07
C LEU A 50 -4.37 10.21 5.80
N ASN A 51 -4.75 11.28 6.49
CA ASN A 51 -6.02 11.99 6.28
C ASN A 51 -5.92 13.18 5.30
N GLY A 52 -4.78 13.36 4.64
CA GLY A 52 -4.53 14.36 3.59
C GLY A 52 -4.40 13.75 2.20
N GLY A 53 -3.88 12.52 2.09
CA GLY A 53 -3.73 11.79 0.83
C GLY A 53 -4.76 10.67 0.66
N PRO A 54 -6.01 10.95 0.19
CA PRO A 54 -6.98 9.90 -0.09
C PRO A 54 -6.50 9.01 -1.23
N SER A 55 -6.89 7.74 -1.24
CA SER A 55 -6.32 6.75 -2.17
C SER A 55 -6.53 7.13 -3.63
N VAL A 56 -7.57 7.90 -3.97
CA VAL A 56 -7.90 8.37 -5.33
C VAL A 56 -6.79 9.14 -6.03
N LEU A 57 -5.85 9.74 -5.28
CA LEU A 57 -4.71 10.47 -5.86
C LEU A 57 -3.65 9.57 -6.49
N PHE A 58 -3.67 8.26 -6.19
CA PHE A 58 -2.63 7.32 -6.57
C PHE A 58 -3.15 6.26 -7.55
N ASP A 59 -2.34 5.80 -8.49
CA ASP A 59 -2.73 4.71 -9.42
C ASP A 59 -2.56 3.32 -8.81
N ALA A 60 -1.58 3.16 -7.92
CA ALA A 60 -1.28 1.94 -7.18
C ALA A 60 -0.84 2.27 -5.76
N VAL A 61 -0.95 1.29 -4.85
CA VAL A 61 -0.62 1.46 -3.44
C VAL A 61 0.34 0.35 -3.00
N ALA A 62 1.38 0.71 -2.27
CA ALA A 62 2.10 -0.24 -1.42
C ALA A 62 1.83 0.10 0.06
N VAL A 63 1.45 -0.89 0.86
CA VAL A 63 1.19 -0.79 2.29
C VAL A 63 2.30 -1.52 3.03
N LEU A 64 3.22 -0.77 3.63
CA LEU A 64 4.37 -1.31 4.35
C LEU A 64 4.20 -0.95 5.82
N THR A 65 4.13 -1.94 6.69
CA THR A 65 3.99 -1.67 8.13
C THR A 65 4.89 -2.58 8.95
N SER A 66 5.19 -2.18 10.19
CA SER A 66 5.53 -3.14 11.24
C SER A 66 4.26 -3.82 11.77
N ALA A 67 4.40 -4.87 12.58
CA ALA A 67 3.25 -5.52 13.21
C ALA A 67 2.47 -4.55 14.13
N ASP A 68 3.19 -3.76 14.93
CA ASP A 68 2.60 -2.74 15.80
C ASP A 68 1.96 -1.61 15.00
N GLY A 69 2.63 -1.17 13.91
CA GLY A 69 2.09 -0.20 12.98
C GLY A 69 0.78 -0.66 12.35
N ALA A 70 0.72 -1.90 11.89
CA ALA A 70 -0.50 -2.50 11.33
C ALA A 70 -1.64 -2.52 12.35
N ALA A 71 -1.38 -2.94 13.59
CA ALA A 71 -2.39 -2.99 14.65
C ALA A 71 -2.96 -1.60 14.97
N ARG A 72 -2.08 -0.58 15.05
CA ARG A 72 -2.49 0.81 15.27
C ARG A 72 -3.31 1.35 14.09
N LEU A 73 -2.84 1.16 12.87
CA LEU A 73 -3.53 1.59 11.66
C LEU A 73 -4.86 0.86 11.47
N ALA A 74 -4.97 -0.41 11.86
CA ALA A 74 -6.21 -1.18 11.78
C ALA A 74 -7.34 -0.57 12.64
N SER A 75 -6.97 0.14 13.70
CA SER A 75 -7.92 0.89 14.55
C SER A 75 -8.30 2.26 13.95
N ASN A 76 -7.52 2.78 13.00
CA ASN A 76 -7.77 4.07 12.34
C ASN A 76 -8.74 3.91 11.16
N ALA A 77 -9.84 4.66 11.16
CA ALA A 77 -10.82 4.60 10.07
C ALA A 77 -10.25 5.02 8.72
N SER A 78 -9.51 6.14 8.66
CA SER A 78 -8.90 6.63 7.43
C SER A 78 -7.92 5.64 6.81
N ALA A 79 -7.21 4.84 7.62
CA ALA A 79 -6.33 3.79 7.09
C ALA A 79 -7.12 2.67 6.41
N ARG A 80 -8.23 2.25 7.03
CA ARG A 80 -9.12 1.24 6.47
C ARG A 80 -9.80 1.75 5.20
N ASP A 81 -10.29 2.99 5.23
CA ASP A 81 -10.96 3.61 4.09
C ASP A 81 -9.98 3.77 2.92
N PHE A 82 -8.75 4.22 3.16
CA PHE A 82 -7.70 4.32 2.14
C PHE A 82 -7.48 2.99 1.41
N ILE A 83 -7.40 1.87 2.14
CA ILE A 83 -7.19 0.54 1.58
C ILE A 83 -8.45 0.03 0.87
N SER A 84 -9.62 0.16 1.51
CA SER A 84 -10.91 -0.24 0.96
C SER A 84 -11.20 0.50 -0.35
N ASP A 85 -10.93 1.80 -0.40
CA ASP A 85 -11.13 2.62 -1.58
C ASP A 85 -10.15 2.26 -2.69
N ALA A 86 -8.88 1.98 -2.37
CA ALA A 86 -7.91 1.51 -3.36
C ALA A 86 -8.37 0.18 -3.98
N TYR A 87 -8.91 -0.71 -3.16
CA TYR A 87 -9.46 -2.00 -3.59
C TYR A 87 -10.70 -1.83 -4.48
N ALA A 88 -11.68 -1.03 -4.03
CA ALA A 88 -12.90 -0.75 -4.77
C ALA A 88 -12.63 -0.08 -6.12
N ASN A 89 -11.58 0.73 -6.19
CA ASN A 89 -11.10 1.37 -7.42
C ASN A 89 -10.16 0.47 -8.25
N LEU A 90 -10.11 -0.83 -7.96
CA LEU A 90 -9.41 -1.85 -8.76
C LEU A 90 -7.89 -1.65 -8.85
N LYS A 91 -7.30 -0.90 -7.91
CA LYS A 91 -5.87 -0.59 -7.93
C LYS A 91 -5.04 -1.81 -7.52
N TYR A 92 -3.80 -1.83 -7.99
CA TYR A 92 -2.80 -2.76 -7.43
C TYR A 92 -2.49 -2.35 -5.99
N ILE A 93 -2.49 -3.33 -5.09
CA ILE A 93 -2.13 -3.16 -3.68
C ILE A 93 -1.02 -4.14 -3.34
N GLY A 94 0.20 -3.63 -3.23
CA GLY A 94 1.35 -4.35 -2.68
C GLY A 94 1.32 -4.27 -1.15
N PHE A 95 1.68 -5.34 -0.45
CA PHE A 95 1.70 -5.32 1.02
C PHE A 95 2.79 -6.25 1.57
N ASN A 96 3.45 -5.85 2.66
CA ASN A 96 4.31 -6.77 3.40
C ASN A 96 3.51 -7.63 4.38
N ASP A 97 4.07 -8.76 4.84
CA ASP A 97 3.33 -9.73 5.67
C ASP A 97 2.66 -9.12 6.91
N ALA A 98 3.32 -8.16 7.56
CA ALA A 98 2.77 -7.47 8.73
C ALA A 98 1.51 -6.63 8.41
N ALA A 99 1.39 -6.10 7.19
CA ALA A 99 0.24 -5.31 6.77
C ALA A 99 -1.02 -6.17 6.49
N ALA A 100 -0.88 -7.51 6.40
CA ALA A 100 -2.00 -8.39 6.06
C ALA A 100 -3.20 -8.23 7.02
N ALA A 101 -2.94 -8.08 8.32
CA ALA A 101 -3.98 -7.87 9.32
C ALA A 101 -4.76 -6.55 9.10
N LEU A 102 -4.07 -5.49 8.66
CA LEU A 102 -4.67 -4.22 8.33
C LEU A 102 -5.54 -4.33 7.07
N LEU A 103 -5.05 -4.99 6.01
CA LEU A 103 -5.83 -5.22 4.78
C LEU A 103 -7.09 -6.02 5.06
N ASN A 104 -6.98 -7.14 5.79
CA ASN A 104 -8.14 -7.94 6.17
C ASN A 104 -9.14 -7.13 7.01
N ARG A 105 -8.65 -6.27 7.90
CA ARG A 105 -9.51 -5.37 8.70
C ARG A 105 -10.21 -4.30 7.85
N ALA A 106 -9.62 -3.93 6.73
CA ALA A 106 -10.23 -3.06 5.72
C ALA A 106 -11.17 -3.79 4.76
N GLY A 107 -11.39 -5.11 4.95
CA GLY A 107 -12.26 -5.92 4.11
C GLY A 107 -11.61 -6.42 2.81
N VAL A 108 -10.27 -6.37 2.72
CA VAL A 108 -9.50 -6.83 1.56
C VAL A 108 -8.86 -8.18 1.86
N GLU A 109 -9.25 -9.21 1.13
CA GLU A 109 -8.62 -10.53 1.23
C GLU A 109 -7.19 -10.50 0.69
N THR A 110 -6.28 -11.16 1.42
CA THR A 110 -4.83 -11.15 1.15
C THR A 110 -4.34 -12.44 0.50
N LYS A 111 -5.22 -13.42 0.30
CA LYS A 111 -4.93 -14.70 -0.33
C LYS A 111 -5.75 -14.83 -1.60
N GLU A 112 -5.09 -15.26 -2.67
CA GLU A 112 -5.74 -15.60 -3.95
C GLU A 112 -6.58 -14.46 -4.54
N GLU A 113 -6.30 -13.20 -4.16
CA GLU A 113 -7.02 -12.03 -4.67
C GLU A 113 -6.19 -11.28 -5.71
N ALA A 114 -6.83 -10.97 -6.85
CA ALA A 114 -6.13 -10.43 -8.00
C ALA A 114 -5.65 -8.99 -7.74
N GLY A 115 -4.36 -8.75 -8.01
CA GLY A 115 -3.70 -7.47 -7.77
C GLY A 115 -3.47 -7.12 -6.30
N ILE A 116 -3.71 -8.06 -5.38
CA ILE A 116 -3.28 -7.97 -3.98
C ILE A 116 -1.99 -8.77 -3.85
N VAL A 117 -0.85 -8.06 -3.85
CA VAL A 117 0.47 -8.63 -4.11
C VAL A 117 1.30 -8.66 -2.82
N PRO A 118 1.66 -9.84 -2.29
CA PRO A 118 2.61 -9.94 -1.19
C PRO A 118 3.99 -9.44 -1.60
N LEU A 119 4.63 -8.64 -0.74
CA LEU A 119 5.97 -8.08 -0.90
C LEU A 119 6.82 -8.58 0.27
N LYS A 120 7.60 -9.64 0.05
CA LYS A 120 8.40 -10.30 1.10
C LYS A 120 9.73 -9.59 1.30
N ASP A 121 10.38 -9.21 0.21
CA ASP A 121 11.66 -8.54 0.23
C ASP A 121 11.88 -7.64 -0.99
N ALA A 122 13.04 -6.98 -1.03
CA ALA A 122 13.40 -6.04 -2.09
C ALA A 122 13.36 -6.63 -3.51
N GLY A 123 13.49 -7.96 -3.66
CA GLY A 123 13.41 -8.65 -4.95
C GLY A 123 12.03 -8.61 -5.60
N ASP A 124 10.97 -8.43 -4.80
CA ASP A 124 9.59 -8.39 -5.30
C ASP A 124 9.21 -7.04 -5.92
N ALA A 125 9.99 -5.99 -5.65
CA ALA A 125 9.65 -4.61 -6.01
C ALA A 125 9.46 -4.43 -7.52
N SER A 126 10.40 -4.91 -8.34
CA SER A 126 10.34 -4.73 -9.80
C SER A 126 9.15 -5.44 -10.43
N ALA A 127 8.84 -6.65 -9.95
CA ALA A 127 7.69 -7.42 -10.42
C ALA A 127 6.37 -6.71 -10.09
N PHE A 128 6.25 -6.17 -8.87
CA PHE A 128 5.07 -5.41 -8.46
C PHE A 128 4.88 -4.14 -9.30
N ILE A 129 5.93 -3.33 -9.48
CA ILE A 129 5.85 -2.11 -10.31
C ILE A 129 5.53 -2.45 -11.76
N THR A 130 6.12 -3.52 -12.31
CA THR A 130 5.79 -4.00 -13.66
C THR A 130 4.31 -4.39 -13.78
N ALA A 131 3.75 -5.06 -12.77
CA ALA A 131 2.35 -5.43 -12.76
C ALA A 131 1.43 -4.19 -12.76
N CYS A 132 1.82 -3.11 -12.07
CA CYS A 132 1.08 -1.85 -12.01
C CYS A 132 0.90 -1.18 -13.38
N ARG A 133 1.69 -1.54 -14.41
CA ARG A 133 1.53 -1.04 -15.79
C ARG A 133 0.15 -1.34 -16.40
N ASN A 134 -0.55 -2.35 -15.88
CA ASN A 134 -1.91 -2.66 -16.32
C ASN A 134 -2.96 -1.67 -15.77
N LEU A 135 -2.55 -0.71 -14.92
CA LEU A 135 -3.34 0.33 -14.25
C LEU A 135 -4.40 -0.19 -13.28
N ARG A 136 -5.26 -1.13 -13.72
CA ARG A 136 -6.40 -1.64 -12.95
C ARG A 136 -6.58 -3.14 -13.13
N ILE A 137 -7.15 -3.77 -12.11
CA ILE A 137 -7.62 -5.16 -12.13
C ILE A 137 -9.09 -5.19 -12.53
N TRP A 138 -9.37 -5.13 -13.82
CA TRP A 138 -10.75 -5.10 -14.34
C TRP A 138 -11.57 -6.32 -13.93
N ASP A 139 -10.95 -7.50 -13.84
CA ASP A 139 -11.60 -8.75 -13.43
C ASP A 139 -12.20 -8.71 -12.02
N ARG A 140 -11.78 -7.75 -11.19
CA ARG A 140 -12.30 -7.57 -9.83
C ARG A 140 -13.55 -6.66 -9.79
N GLU A 141 -13.91 -6.02 -10.90
CA GLU A 141 -15.05 -5.11 -10.98
C GLU A 141 -16.37 -5.78 -10.57
N GLU A 142 -16.60 -7.03 -10.95
CA GLU A 142 -17.81 -7.77 -10.58
C GLU A 142 -17.90 -8.02 -9.06
N LYS A 143 -16.76 -8.13 -8.37
CA LYS A 143 -16.72 -8.32 -6.91
C LYS A 143 -16.88 -6.99 -6.15
N THR A 144 -16.46 -5.87 -6.73
CA THR A 144 -16.48 -4.56 -6.06
C THR A 144 -17.72 -3.75 -6.34
N LYS A 145 -18.40 -3.97 -7.46
CA LYS A 145 -19.69 -3.35 -7.77
C LYS A 145 -20.82 -4.27 -7.34
N MET A 146 -21.75 -3.73 -6.56
CA MET A 146 -23.02 -4.40 -6.28
C MET A 146 -23.71 -4.67 -7.63
N SER A 147 -23.89 -5.95 -7.99
CA SER A 147 -24.58 -6.32 -9.23
C SER A 147 -26.03 -5.85 -9.12
N MET A 148 -26.36 -4.73 -9.77
CA MET A 148 -27.75 -4.35 -10.03
C MET A 148 -28.28 -5.27 -11.13
N LYS A 149 -28.67 -6.49 -10.76
CA LYS A 149 -29.58 -7.32 -11.55
C LYS A 149 -30.98 -7.21 -10.97
#